data_AF-A0A916YLZ5-F1
#
_entry.id   AF-A0A916YLZ5-F1
#
_cell.length_a   1.000
_cell.length_b   1.000
_cell.length_c   1.000
_cell.angle_alpha   90.00
_cell.angle_beta   90.00
_cell.angle_gamma   90.00
#
_symmetry.space_group_name_H-M   'P 1'
#
loop_
_entity.id
_entity.type
_entity.pdbx_description
1 polymer ?
#
loop_
_entity_poly.entity_id
_entity_poly.type
_entity_poly.pdbx_seq_one_letter_code
_entity_poly.pdbx_strand_id
1 'polypeptide(L)' 'MGRRPAISRGAKKKVKINFNPVEGEILDAIAKAIEPQVNAVLAKHGASLRISVKEILRNHAKG' A
#
# COMPACT_ATOMS: atom_id res chain seq x y z
N MET A 1 20.31 17.68 41.00
CA MET A 1 20.44 17.82 39.54
C MET A 1 19.99 16.52 38.86
N GLY A 2 18.71 16.41 38.49
CA GLY A 2 18.20 15.24 37.75
C GLY A 2 18.21 15.52 36.25
N ARG A 3 18.94 14.72 35.46
CA ARG A 3 18.91 14.80 34.00
C ARG A 3 17.64 14.12 33.50
N ARG A 4 16.72 14.88 32.92
CA ARG A 4 15.55 14.34 32.18
C ARG A 4 16.04 13.69 30.88
N PRO A 5 15.55 12.49 30.51
CA PRO A 5 15.91 11.87 29.24
C PRO A 5 15.30 12.66 28.08
N ALA A 6 16.09 12.82 27.01
CA ALA A 6 15.65 13.44 25.77
C ALA A 6 14.61 12.54 25.09
N ILE A 7 13.41 13.06 24.90
CA ILE A 7 12.32 12.37 24.20
C ILE A 7 12.75 12.27 22.72
N SER A 8 13.13 11.07 22.28
CA SER A 8 13.40 10.76 20.88
C SER A 8 12.13 11.01 20.05
N ARG A 9 12.09 12.13 19.33
CA ARG A 9 11.03 12.43 18.36
C ARG A 9 11.08 11.34 17.28
N GLY A 10 10.04 10.51 17.22
CA GLY A 10 9.94 9.35 16.35
C GLY A 10 10.39 9.62 14.91
N ALA A 11 11.05 8.62 14.31
CA ALA A 11 11.58 8.68 12.96
C ALA A 11 10.54 9.23 11.97
N LYS A 12 10.88 10.32 11.28
CA LYS A 12 10.03 10.91 10.23
C LYS A 12 9.85 9.87 9.12
N LYS A 13 8.68 9.21 9.05
CA LYS A 13 8.32 8.33 7.94
C LYS A 13 8.32 9.16 6.65
N LYS A 14 9.26 8.87 5.74
CA LYS A 14 9.25 9.45 4.40
C LYS A 14 8.18 8.73 3.59
N VAL A 15 7.04 9.39 3.40
CA VAL A 15 5.97 8.90 2.53
C VAL A 15 6.24 9.41 1.12
N LYS A 16 6.34 8.50 0.14
CA LYS A 16 6.45 8.85 -1.27
C LYS A 16 5.05 8.77 -1.87
N ILE A 17 4.50 9.92 -2.27
CA ILE A 17 3.17 10.02 -2.87
C ILE A 17 3.37 9.99 -4.39
N ASN A 18 2.79 9.01 -5.07
CA ASN A 18 2.76 8.94 -6.53
C ASN A 18 1.33 9.25 -7.01
N PHE A 19 1.20 10.22 -7.92
CA PHE A 19 -0.05 10.51 -8.61
C PHE A 19 0.00 9.85 -9.99
N ASN A 20 -0.88 8.88 -10.20
CA ASN A 20 -1.02 8.21 -11.50
C ASN A 20 -2.30 8.72 -12.18
N PRO A 21 -2.22 9.34 -13.36
CA PRO A 21 -3.40 9.66 -14.16
C PRO A 21 -4.07 8.36 -14.61
N VAL A 22 -5.40 8.31 -14.50
CA VAL A 22 -6.20 7.14 -14.81
C VAL A 22 -7.20 7.49 -15.90
N GLU A 23 -7.08 6.84 -17.06
CA GLU A 23 -8.09 6.86 -18.12
C GLU A 23 -8.86 5.53 -18.11
N GLY A 24 -10.19 5.58 -17.98
CA GLY A 24 -11.08 4.40 -17.94
C GLY A 24 -11.63 4.05 -16.55
N GLU A 25 -12.02 2.79 -16.35
CA GLU A 25 -12.61 2.35 -15.08
C GLU A 25 -11.60 2.43 -13.92
N ILE A 26 -11.95 3.23 -12.91
CA ILE A 26 -11.11 3.56 -11.75
C ILE A 26 -10.60 2.29 -11.05
N LEU A 27 -11.45 1.27 -10.91
CA LEU A 27 -11.09 0.01 -10.24
C LEU A 27 -9.99 -0.77 -10.97
N ASP A 28 -10.02 -0.80 -12.30
CA ASP A 28 -9.00 -1.48 -13.11
C ASP A 28 -7.65 -0.79 -12.98
N ALA A 29 -7.66 0.55 -12.94
CA ALA A 29 -6.43 1.32 -12.83
C ALA A 29 -5.82 1.25 -11.43
N ILE A 30 -6.64 1.27 -10.39
CA ILE A 30 -6.19 1.03 -9.01
C ILE A 30 -5.61 -0.39 -8.90
N ALA A 31 -6.28 -1.40 -9.45
CA ALA A 31 -5.78 -2.76 -9.46
C ALA A 31 -4.41 -2.84 -10.14
N LYS A 32 -4.27 -2.31 -11.36
CA LYS A 32 -3.00 -2.29 -12.11
C LYS A 32 -1.88 -1.52 -11.41
N ALA A 33 -2.19 -0.42 -10.72
CA ALA A 33 -1.20 0.37 -10.00
C ALA A 33 -0.68 -0.34 -8.74
N ILE A 34 -1.57 -1.07 -8.03
CA ILE A 34 -1.28 -1.66 -6.73
C ILE A 34 -0.77 -3.10 -6.85
N GLU A 35 -1.22 -3.87 -7.85
CA GLU A 35 -0.80 -5.27 -8.09
C GLU A 35 0.71 -5.50 -8.03
N PRO A 36 1.56 -4.74 -8.73
CA PRO A 36 3.01 -4.99 -8.71
C PRO A 36 3.61 -4.74 -7.32
N GLN A 37 3.09 -3.76 -6.57
CA GLN A 37 3.56 -3.47 -5.22
C GLN A 37 3.13 -4.56 -4.23
N VAL A 38 1.87 -5.00 -4.32
CA VAL A 38 1.35 -6.08 -3.46
C VAL A 38 2.08 -7.38 -3.75
N ASN A 39 2.29 -7.73 -5.02
CA ASN A 39 3.08 -8.89 -5.39
C ASN A 39 4.53 -8.79 -4.91
N ALA A 40 5.16 -7.61 -5.00
CA ALA A 40 6.52 -7.42 -4.48
C ALA A 40 6.61 -7.60 -2.96
N VAL A 41 5.57 -7.23 -2.20
CA VAL A 41 5.49 -7.47 -0.76
C VAL A 41 5.23 -8.93 -0.46
N LEU A 42 4.27 -9.56 -1.13
CA LEU A 42 3.93 -10.97 -0.92
C LEU A 42 5.09 -11.90 -1.28
N ALA A 43 5.82 -11.61 -2.35
CA ALA A 43 7.02 -12.34 -2.76
C ALA A 43 8.11 -12.33 -1.67
N LYS A 44 8.27 -11.22 -0.92
CA LYS A 44 9.22 -11.16 0.21
C LYS A 44 8.84 -12.09 1.36
N HIS A 45 7.57 -12.49 1.44
CA HIS A 45 7.05 -13.40 2.45
C HIS A 45 6.79 -14.81 1.91
N GLY A 46 7.22 -15.13 0.67
CA GLY A 46 6.96 -16.43 0.04
C GLY A 46 5.48 -16.70 -0.22
N ALA A 47 4.65 -15.65 -0.24
CA ALA A 47 3.21 -15.73 -0.42
C ALA A 47 2.81 -15.29 -1.83
N SER A 48 1.63 -15.73 -2.26
CA SER A 48 1.00 -15.29 -3.51
C SER A 48 -0.49 -15.06 -3.29
N LEU A 49 -1.03 -14.07 -4.00
CA LEU A 49 -2.47 -13.84 -4.03
C LEU A 49 -3.18 -14.98 -4.76
N ARG A 50 -4.16 -15.61 -4.08
CA ARG A 50 -5.05 -16.60 -4.69
C ARG A 50 -6.18 -15.98 -5.52
N ILE A 51 -6.45 -14.69 -5.30
CA ILE A 51 -7.55 -13.93 -5.91
C ILE A 51 -6.95 -12.64 -6.44
N SER A 52 -7.40 -12.16 -7.60
CA SER A 52 -6.85 -10.93 -8.20
C SER A 52 -7.12 -9.70 -7.32
N VAL A 53 -6.22 -8.72 -7.36
CA VAL A 53 -6.42 -7.46 -6.60
C VAL A 53 -7.70 -6.75 -7.06
N LYS A 54 -8.05 -6.88 -8.34
CA LYS A 54 -9.30 -6.37 -8.90
C LYS A 54 -10.54 -6.96 -8.22
N GLU A 55 -10.53 -8.25 -7.92
CA GLU A 55 -11.65 -8.94 -7.27
C GLU A 55 -11.79 -8.52 -5.80
N ILE A 56 -10.66 -8.36 -5.11
CA ILE A 56 -10.61 -7.81 -3.74
C ILE A 56 -11.19 -6.40 -3.72
N LEU A 57 -10.78 -5.53 -4.66
CA LEU A 57 -11.28 -4.17 -4.77
C LEU A 57 -12.78 -4.13 -5.10
N ARG A 58 -13.27 -5.00 -5.98
CA ARG A 58 -14.72 -5.11 -6.27
C ARG A 58 -15.52 -5.57 -5.06
N ASN A 59 -15.04 -6.56 -4.32
CA ASN A 59 -15.71 -7.01 -3.10
C ASN A 59 -15.71 -5.93 -2.01
N HIS A 60 -14.63 -5.17 -1.90
CA HIS A 60 -14.55 -4.03 -0.99
C HIS A 60 -15.52 -2.91 -1.38
N ALA A 61 -15.64 -2.58 -2.67
CA ALA A 61 -16.55 -1.54 -3.16
C ALA A 61 -18.04 -1.90 -3.09
N LYS A 62 -18.38 -3.18 -2.90
CA LYS A 62 -19.75 -3.66 -2.69
C LYS A 62 -20.19 -3.61 -1.22
N GLY A 63 -19.25 -3.42 -0.29
CA GLY A 63 -19.47 -3.40 1.16
C GLY A 63 -19.85 -2.03 1.69
#